data_AF-A0A1H4W3J6-F1
#
_entry.id   AF-A0A1H4W3J6-F1
#
_cell.length_a   1.000
_cell.length_b   1.000
_cell.length_c   1.000
_cell.angle_alpha   90.00
_cell.angle_beta   90.00
_cell.angle_gamma   90.00
#
_symmetry.space_group_name_H-M   'P 1'
#
loop_
_entity.id
_entity.type
_entity.pdbx_description
1 polymer ?
#
loop_
_entity_poly.entity_id
_entity_poly.type
_entity_poly.pdbx_seq_one_letter_code
_entity_poly.pdbx_strand_id
1 'polypeptide(L)'
;MRTRGGIAAALAACAVVVSAVPTSAAWSDNEWTAGAGIGTYTVPPATLTRPCAYNAGVLGLGAKIIIYWKPPAGFTLSNATVYASQSGLGSALAPLTGFSMTANTTGTTTEYTTEVPVNLLGGLLGLGTDLELAIVINSGTWPSVPVKVRANPGLVGGLGGSCTNIG
;
A
#
# COMPACT_ATOMS: atom_id res chain seq x y z
N MET A 1 34.97 -17.05 83.13
CA MET A 1 35.04 -17.93 81.94
C MET A 1 33.72 -17.76 81.17
N ARG A 2 33.81 -17.53 79.85
CA ARG A 2 32.76 -17.48 78.79
C ARG A 2 31.39 -18.09 79.20
N THR A 3 30.20 -17.57 78.86
CA THR A 3 29.73 -16.92 77.63
C THR A 3 28.24 -16.51 77.76
N ARG A 4 27.85 -15.49 76.98
CA ARG A 4 26.55 -15.29 76.27
C ARG A 4 25.24 -15.02 77.05
N GLY A 5 24.83 -13.75 76.97
CA GLY A 5 23.46 -13.29 76.74
C GLY A 5 23.62 -11.89 76.10
N GLY A 6 23.21 -11.60 74.87
CA GLY A 6 21.92 -11.86 74.26
C GLY A 6 21.02 -10.66 74.57
N ILE A 7 20.64 -9.87 73.56
CA ILE A 7 19.30 -9.30 73.33
C ILE A 7 19.34 -8.22 72.23
N ALA A 8 18.57 -8.53 71.18
CA ALA A 8 17.67 -7.70 70.39
C ALA A 8 18.13 -6.44 69.61
N ALA A 9 17.74 -6.51 68.33
CA ALA A 9 16.98 -5.49 67.60
C ALA A 9 17.63 -4.12 67.36
N ALA A 10 17.97 -3.87 66.09
CA ALA A 10 17.29 -2.82 65.33
C ALA A 10 17.58 -3.02 63.84
N LEU A 11 16.57 -3.48 63.10
CA LEU A 11 16.47 -3.21 61.67
C LEU A 11 16.30 -1.69 61.50
N ALA A 12 17.40 -0.96 61.38
CA ALA A 12 17.38 0.40 60.85
C ALA A 12 17.49 0.29 59.33
N ALA A 13 16.33 0.11 58.68
CA ALA A 13 16.20 0.26 57.24
C ALA A 13 16.62 1.68 56.87
N CYS A 14 17.85 1.83 56.37
CA CYS A 14 18.27 3.03 55.65
C CYS A 14 17.51 3.02 54.32
N ALA A 15 16.29 3.57 54.34
CA ALA A 15 15.56 3.92 53.13
C ALA A 15 16.33 5.07 52.45
N VAL A 16 17.33 4.72 51.64
CA VAL A 16 17.94 5.65 50.71
C VAL A 16 16.86 5.95 49.67
N VAL A 17 16.21 7.11 49.80
CA VAL A 17 15.35 7.65 48.76
C VAL A 17 16.28 8.02 47.60
N VAL A 18 16.47 7.08 46.67
CA VAL A 18 17.11 7.37 45.39
C VAL A 18 16.08 8.14 44.57
N SER A 19 16.16 9.47 44.60
CA SER A 19 15.45 10.29 43.61
C SER A 19 16.08 9.99 42.26
N ALA A 20 15.39 9.20 41.44
CA ALA A 20 15.74 9.05 40.03
C ALA A 20 15.55 10.42 39.37
N VAL A 21 16.64 11.14 39.14
CA VAL A 21 16.61 12.33 38.31
C VAL A 21 16.38 11.83 36.88
N PRO A 22 15.28 12.20 36.20
CA PRO A 22 15.11 11.86 34.80
C PRO A 22 16.20 12.59 34.02
N THR A 23 17.24 11.87 33.62
CA THR A 23 18.19 12.36 32.64
C THR A 23 17.50 12.26 31.29
N SER A 24 17.06 13.39 30.74
CA SER A 24 16.70 13.47 29.33
C SER A 24 17.96 13.18 28.51
N ALA A 25 18.08 11.97 27.98
CA ALA A 25 19.07 11.68 26.95
C ALA A 25 18.60 12.41 25.68
N ALA A 26 19.13 13.62 25.45
CA ALA A 26 19.01 14.30 24.18
C ALA A 26 20.06 13.69 23.25
N TRP A 27 19.62 12.84 22.33
CA TRP A 27 20.44 12.40 21.22
C TRP A 27 20.40 13.53 20.18
N SER A 28 21.31 14.50 20.30
CA SER A 28 21.55 15.45 19.22
C SER A 28 22.51 14.78 18.24
N ASP A 29 21.95 14.13 17.23
CA ASP A 29 22.75 13.83 16.06
C ASP A 29 22.98 15.16 15.30
N ASN A 30 24.22 15.66 15.36
CA ASN A 30 24.63 16.92 14.75
C ASN A 30 25.07 16.74 13.30
N GLU A 31 24.61 15.68 12.62
CA GLU A 31 24.76 15.49 11.17
C GLU A 31 23.87 16.46 10.35
N TRP A 32 23.33 17.49 11.00
CA TRP A 32 22.65 18.63 10.41
C TRP A 32 23.57 19.42 9.48
N THR A 33 23.69 18.97 8.23
CA THR A 33 24.23 19.80 7.15
C THR A 33 23.32 21.01 6.98
N ALA A 34 23.88 22.18 7.28
CA ALA A 34 23.35 23.47 6.91
C ALA A 34 22.89 23.46 5.43
N GLY A 35 21.59 23.62 5.19
CA GLY A 35 21.06 24.02 3.87
C GLY A 35 20.45 22.93 2.98
N ALA A 36 20.48 21.65 3.33
CA ALA A 36 19.68 20.64 2.63
C ALA A 36 18.46 20.32 3.48
N GLY A 37 17.30 20.93 3.15
CA GLY A 37 16.04 20.53 3.77
C GLY A 37 15.87 19.01 3.66
N ILE A 38 15.31 18.36 4.68
CA ILE A 38 14.78 17.01 4.55
C ILE A 38 13.66 17.10 3.51
N GLY A 39 14.03 16.99 2.24
CA GLY A 39 13.09 16.92 1.14
C GLY A 39 12.40 15.58 1.29
N THR A 40 11.12 15.59 1.63
CA THR A 40 10.28 14.41 1.43
C THR A 40 10.33 14.07 -0.05
N TYR A 41 11.03 12.99 -0.40
CA TYR A 41 11.03 12.48 -1.76
C TYR A 41 9.62 11.93 -2.04
N THR A 42 8.83 12.69 -2.78
CA THR A 42 7.47 12.29 -3.17
C THR A 42 7.53 11.63 -4.55
N VAL A 43 7.11 10.38 -4.62
CA VAL A 43 6.94 9.71 -5.92
C VAL A 43 5.65 10.25 -6.55
N PRO A 44 5.72 10.90 -7.73
CA PRO A 44 4.51 11.40 -8.37
C PRO A 44 3.57 10.23 -8.72
N PRO A 45 2.24 10.44 -8.70
CA PRO A 45 1.31 9.42 -9.13
C PRO A 45 1.43 9.15 -10.64
N ALA A 46 0.97 7.97 -11.06
CA ALA A 46 0.67 7.73 -12.47
C ALA A 46 -0.46 8.69 -12.94
N THR A 47 -0.70 8.75 -14.24
CA THR A 47 -1.85 9.50 -14.79
C THR A 47 -2.70 8.58 -15.64
N LEU A 48 -4.01 8.56 -15.41
CA LEU A 48 -4.97 7.88 -16.29
C LEU A 48 -5.11 8.68 -17.59
N THR A 49 -4.78 8.09 -18.74
CA THR A 49 -4.73 8.81 -20.01
C THR A 49 -6.07 8.82 -20.73
N ARG A 50 -6.93 7.83 -20.45
CA ARG A 50 -8.25 7.65 -21.07
C ARG A 50 -9.25 7.06 -20.08
N PRO A 51 -10.56 7.12 -20.36
CA PRO A 51 -11.54 6.34 -19.63
C PRO A 51 -11.16 4.85 -19.69
N CYS A 52 -11.20 4.17 -18.54
CA CYS A 52 -11.02 2.73 -18.53
C CYS A 52 -12.20 2.01 -19.21
N ALA A 53 -11.96 0.79 -19.68
CA ALA A 53 -12.95 0.02 -20.43
C ALA A 53 -13.16 -1.36 -19.82
N TYR A 54 -14.42 -1.82 -19.84
CA TYR A 54 -14.78 -3.19 -19.54
C TYR A 54 -14.92 -3.96 -20.86
N ASN A 55 -14.23 -5.09 -20.99
CA ASN A 55 -14.43 -6.02 -22.10
C ASN A 55 -15.00 -7.33 -21.55
N ALA A 56 -16.22 -7.67 -21.95
CA ALA A 56 -16.95 -8.86 -21.50
C ALA A 56 -16.36 -10.18 -22.04
N GLY A 57 -15.55 -10.13 -23.09
CA GLY A 57 -15.13 -11.33 -23.81
C GLY A 57 -16.29 -12.06 -24.50
N VAL A 58 -16.09 -13.33 -24.84
CA VAL A 58 -17.14 -14.17 -25.45
C VAL A 58 -17.81 -14.97 -24.34
N LEU A 59 -19.10 -14.73 -24.07
CA LEU A 59 -19.86 -15.39 -22.99
C LEU A 59 -19.24 -15.22 -21.58
N GLY A 60 -18.53 -14.12 -21.33
CA GLY A 60 -17.81 -13.89 -20.07
C GLY A 60 -16.43 -14.57 -19.99
N LEU A 61 -16.07 -15.39 -20.99
CA LEU A 61 -14.74 -15.98 -21.09
C LEU A 61 -13.76 -14.94 -21.62
N GLY A 62 -12.67 -14.74 -20.89
CA GLY A 62 -11.67 -13.72 -21.21
C GLY A 62 -12.12 -12.29 -20.87
N ALA A 63 -13.13 -12.13 -20.00
CA ALA A 63 -13.52 -10.82 -19.52
C ALA A 63 -12.34 -10.11 -18.82
N LYS A 64 -12.13 -8.83 -19.14
CA LYS A 64 -11.00 -8.03 -18.65
C LYS A 64 -11.35 -6.56 -18.47
N ILE A 65 -10.70 -5.94 -17.49
CA ILE A 65 -10.69 -4.49 -17.30
C ILE A 65 -9.47 -3.93 -18.00
N ILE A 66 -9.65 -2.90 -18.80
CA ILE A 66 -8.56 -2.26 -19.55
C ILE A 66 -8.33 -0.87 -18.96
N ILE A 67 -7.14 -0.65 -18.44
CA ILE A 67 -6.72 0.60 -17.80
C ILE A 67 -5.65 1.25 -18.65
N TYR A 68 -5.90 2.49 -19.07
CA TYR A 68 -4.96 3.30 -19.84
C TYR A 68 -4.28 4.30 -18.93
N TRP A 69 -2.96 4.23 -18.82
CA TRP A 69 -2.21 5.05 -17.88
C TRP A 69 -0.82 5.36 -18.41
N LYS A 70 -0.18 6.39 -17.85
CA LYS A 70 1.24 6.71 -18.07
C LYS A 70 1.97 6.83 -16.73
N PRO A 71 3.21 6.34 -16.64
CA PRO A 71 4.04 6.59 -15.48
C PRO A 71 4.49 8.07 -15.47
N PRO A 72 4.87 8.61 -14.31
CA PRO A 72 5.57 9.88 -14.25
C PRO A 72 6.95 9.79 -14.90
N ALA A 73 7.53 10.95 -15.22
CA ALA A 73 8.84 11.03 -15.88
C ALA A 73 9.93 10.34 -15.03
N GLY A 74 10.76 9.52 -15.68
CA GLY A 74 11.82 8.74 -15.02
C GLY A 74 11.37 7.39 -14.45
N PHE A 75 10.07 7.07 -14.52
CA PHE A 75 9.53 5.78 -14.06
C PHE A 75 9.07 4.91 -15.23
N THR A 76 9.11 3.60 -15.03
CA THR A 76 8.72 2.62 -16.04
C THR A 76 7.75 1.60 -15.48
N LEU A 77 7.35 0.63 -16.31
CA LEU A 77 6.46 -0.45 -15.90
C LEU A 77 6.99 -1.25 -14.69
N SER A 78 8.32 -1.42 -14.56
CA SER A 78 8.92 -2.16 -13.44
C SER A 78 8.72 -1.48 -12.08
N ASN A 79 8.42 -0.17 -12.08
CA ASN A 79 8.11 0.59 -10.88
C ASN A 79 6.63 0.48 -10.49
N ALA A 80 5.76 -0.04 -11.35
CA ALA A 80 4.33 -0.01 -11.13
C ALA A 80 3.80 -1.30 -10.50
N THR A 81 2.80 -1.17 -9.63
CA THR A 81 2.10 -2.31 -9.03
C THR A 81 0.60 -2.06 -9.06
N VAL A 82 -0.17 -3.09 -9.37
CA VAL A 82 -1.63 -3.06 -9.35
C VAL A 82 -2.15 -3.72 -8.08
N TYR A 83 -3.01 -3.00 -7.38
CA TYR A 83 -3.72 -3.47 -6.20
C TYR A 83 -5.21 -3.56 -6.50
N ALA A 84 -5.91 -4.41 -5.77
CA ALA A 84 -7.35 -4.53 -5.82
C ALA A 84 -7.94 -4.44 -4.41
N SER A 85 -9.14 -3.86 -4.29
CA SER A 85 -9.97 -3.91 -3.09
C SER A 85 -11.45 -3.93 -3.45
N GLN A 86 -12.30 -4.37 -2.51
CA GLN A 86 -13.75 -4.19 -2.65
C GLN A 86 -14.13 -2.75 -2.31
N SER A 87 -14.90 -2.11 -3.19
CA SER A 87 -15.43 -0.79 -2.93
C SER A 87 -16.47 -0.85 -1.81
N GLY A 88 -16.46 0.12 -0.90
CA GLY A 88 -17.47 0.27 0.16
C GLY A 88 -17.26 -0.53 1.45
N LEU A 89 -16.27 -1.42 1.53
CA LEU A 89 -15.97 -2.19 2.75
C LEU A 89 -14.79 -1.62 3.57
N GLY A 90 -14.23 -0.47 3.16
CA GLY A 90 -13.02 0.09 3.77
C GLY A 90 -11.80 -0.85 3.69
N SER A 91 -11.86 -1.84 2.78
CA SER A 91 -10.85 -2.88 2.68
C SER A 91 -9.52 -2.28 2.21
N ALA A 92 -8.44 -2.66 2.90
CA ALA A 92 -7.09 -2.31 2.50
C ALA A 92 -6.82 -2.77 1.05
N LEU A 93 -6.10 -1.95 0.29
CA LEU A 93 -5.60 -2.32 -1.04
C LEU A 93 -4.70 -3.54 -0.89
N ALA A 94 -5.14 -4.69 -1.42
CA ALA A 94 -4.37 -5.91 -1.43
C ALA A 94 -3.67 -6.06 -2.78
N PRO A 95 -2.42 -6.53 -2.83
CA PRO A 95 -1.79 -6.91 -4.09
C PRO A 95 -2.66 -7.92 -4.82
N LEU A 96 -2.87 -7.74 -6.12
CA LEU A 96 -3.64 -8.68 -6.91
C LEU A 96 -2.82 -9.98 -7.08
N THR A 97 -3.12 -11.00 -6.29
CA THR A 97 -2.37 -12.26 -6.28
C THR A 97 -2.47 -12.97 -7.63
N GLY A 98 -1.34 -13.49 -8.12
CA GLY A 98 -1.27 -14.12 -9.45
C GLY A 98 -1.30 -13.16 -10.64
N PHE A 99 -1.40 -11.85 -10.41
CA PHE A 99 -1.32 -10.84 -11.46
C PHE A 99 0.13 -10.41 -11.71
N SER A 100 0.52 -10.34 -12.99
CA SER A 100 1.83 -9.86 -13.42
C SER A 100 1.66 -8.60 -14.26
N MET A 101 2.19 -7.47 -13.79
CA MET A 101 2.18 -6.21 -14.52
C MET A 101 2.83 -6.35 -15.89
N THR A 102 4.00 -6.99 -15.96
CA THR A 102 4.75 -7.16 -17.21
C THR A 102 4.03 -8.06 -18.21
N ALA A 103 3.33 -9.10 -17.76
CA ALA A 103 2.61 -10.01 -18.65
C ALA A 103 1.27 -9.43 -19.15
N ASN A 104 0.68 -8.51 -18.39
CA ASN A 104 -0.66 -7.98 -18.64
C ASN A 104 -0.65 -6.51 -19.07
N THR A 105 0.52 -5.93 -19.31
CA THR A 105 0.63 -4.53 -19.75
C THR A 105 1.39 -4.45 -21.05
N THR A 106 0.83 -3.72 -22.01
CA THR A 106 1.45 -3.40 -23.30
C THR A 106 1.62 -1.90 -23.45
N GLY A 107 2.46 -1.47 -24.40
CA GLY A 107 2.72 -0.05 -24.66
C GLY A 107 4.10 0.39 -24.16
N THR A 108 4.26 1.71 -23.98
CA THR A 108 5.53 2.34 -23.60
C THR A 108 5.30 3.39 -22.53
N THR A 109 6.35 4.08 -22.07
CA THR A 109 6.24 5.14 -21.07
C THR A 109 5.36 6.32 -21.49
N THR A 110 5.02 6.45 -22.78
CA THR A 110 4.07 7.47 -23.26
C THR A 110 2.62 7.09 -22.93
N GLU A 111 2.30 5.79 -22.98
CA GLU A 111 0.99 5.23 -22.64
C GLU A 111 1.12 3.71 -22.50
N TYR A 112 0.74 3.20 -21.34
CA TYR A 112 0.56 1.79 -21.06
C TYR A 112 -0.92 1.42 -21.08
N THR A 113 -1.18 0.20 -21.54
CA THR A 113 -2.49 -0.44 -21.48
C THR A 113 -2.36 -1.68 -20.62
N THR A 114 -2.94 -1.64 -19.42
CA THR A 114 -2.94 -2.77 -18.49
C THR A 114 -4.30 -3.47 -18.53
N GLU A 115 -4.28 -4.78 -18.79
CA GLU A 115 -5.45 -5.63 -18.85
C GLU A 115 -5.55 -6.46 -17.57
N VAL A 116 -6.57 -6.24 -16.75
CA VAL A 116 -6.80 -7.01 -15.52
C VAL A 116 -7.88 -8.06 -15.77
N PRO A 117 -7.55 -9.36 -15.79
CA PRO A 117 -8.52 -10.42 -16.01
C PRO A 117 -9.57 -10.47 -14.89
N VAL A 118 -10.85 -10.51 -15.27
CA VAL A 118 -11.99 -10.50 -14.34
C VAL A 118 -12.10 -11.81 -13.54
N ASN A 119 -11.57 -12.93 -14.05
CA ASN A 119 -11.53 -14.18 -13.30
C ASN A 119 -10.66 -14.09 -12.03
N LEU A 120 -9.61 -13.26 -12.03
CA LEU A 120 -8.81 -12.98 -10.83
C LEU A 120 -9.60 -12.17 -9.81
N LEU A 121 -10.50 -11.31 -10.30
CA LEU A 121 -11.35 -10.45 -9.49
C LEU A 121 -12.53 -11.22 -8.89
N GLY A 122 -13.18 -12.08 -9.69
CA GLY A 122 -14.31 -12.91 -9.26
C GLY A 122 -13.89 -14.03 -8.30
N GLY A 123 -12.70 -14.61 -8.50
CA GLY A 123 -12.17 -15.67 -7.63
C GLY A 123 -11.73 -15.19 -6.24
N LEU A 124 -11.33 -13.91 -6.13
CA LEU A 124 -10.91 -13.33 -4.86
C LEU A 124 -12.09 -12.77 -4.05
N LEU A 125 -13.12 -12.22 -4.71
CA LEU A 125 -14.05 -11.27 -4.07
C LEU A 125 -15.54 -11.47 -4.41
N GLY A 126 -15.88 -12.52 -5.18
CA GLY A 126 -17.27 -12.83 -5.54
C GLY A 126 -17.77 -12.05 -6.77
N LEU A 127 -18.53 -12.71 -7.63
CA LEU A 127 -19.09 -12.12 -8.85
C LEU A 127 -20.12 -11.04 -8.49
N GLY A 128 -20.02 -9.85 -9.10
CA GLY A 128 -21.00 -8.77 -8.98
C GLY A 128 -20.69 -7.67 -7.95
N THR A 129 -19.54 -7.71 -7.26
CA THR A 129 -19.13 -6.62 -6.36
C THR A 129 -18.42 -5.50 -7.12
N ASP A 130 -18.67 -4.24 -6.74
CA ASP A 130 -17.84 -3.12 -7.17
C ASP A 130 -16.43 -3.26 -6.58
N LEU A 131 -15.43 -3.14 -7.44
CA LEU A 131 -14.01 -3.27 -7.10
C LEU A 131 -13.29 -1.97 -7.39
N GLU A 132 -12.26 -1.67 -6.62
CA GLU A 132 -11.32 -0.60 -6.89
C GLU A 132 -9.98 -1.21 -7.27
N LEU A 133 -9.50 -0.87 -8.46
CA LEU A 133 -8.17 -1.22 -8.93
C LEU A 133 -7.29 0.02 -8.81
N ALA A 134 -6.14 -0.11 -8.16
CA ALA A 134 -5.22 0.99 -7.93
C ALA A 134 -3.87 0.71 -8.57
N ILE A 135 -3.34 1.68 -9.32
CA ILE A 135 -1.98 1.68 -9.83
C ILE A 135 -1.12 2.56 -8.92
N VAL A 136 -0.07 1.97 -8.36
CA VAL A 136 0.90 2.66 -7.51
C VAL A 136 2.26 2.60 -8.17
N ILE A 137 2.98 3.72 -8.18
CA ILE A 137 4.38 3.79 -8.60
C ILE A 137 5.26 3.69 -7.36
N ASN A 138 6.21 2.77 -7.38
CA ASN A 138 7.12 2.49 -6.29
C ASN A 138 8.54 2.92 -6.66
N SER A 139 9.17 3.66 -5.75
CA SER A 139 10.60 4.00 -5.79
C SER A 139 11.26 3.54 -4.48
N GLY A 140 11.85 2.36 -4.49
CA GLY A 140 12.34 1.73 -3.25
C GLY A 140 11.20 1.50 -2.26
N THR A 141 11.26 2.14 -1.09
CA THR A 141 10.25 2.05 -0.02
C THR A 141 9.15 3.11 -0.13
N TRP A 142 9.21 3.99 -1.13
CA TRP A 142 8.27 5.11 -1.26
C TRP A 142 7.21 4.82 -2.34
N PRO A 143 5.95 4.55 -1.96
CA PRO A 143 4.85 4.45 -2.89
C PRO A 143 4.31 5.85 -3.25
N SER A 144 3.84 6.01 -4.49
CA SER A 144 3.07 7.17 -4.92
C SER A 144 1.67 7.15 -4.32
N VAL A 145 0.97 8.28 -4.42
CA VAL A 145 -0.49 8.27 -4.31
C VAL A 145 -1.05 7.33 -5.40
N PRO A 146 -1.96 6.40 -5.07
CA PRO A 146 -2.56 5.51 -6.05
C PRO A 146 -3.48 6.28 -6.99
N VAL A 147 -3.44 5.95 -8.29
CA VAL A 147 -4.56 6.26 -9.19
C VAL A 147 -5.49 5.08 -9.27
N LYS A 148 -6.79 5.33 -9.20
CA LYS A 148 -7.81 4.31 -9.02
C LYS A 148 -8.84 4.32 -10.12
N VAL A 149 -9.29 3.12 -10.46
CA VAL A 149 -10.47 2.89 -11.28
C VAL A 149 -11.44 2.02 -10.48
N ARG A 150 -12.72 2.34 -10.58
CA ARG A 150 -13.80 1.47 -10.13
C ARG A 150 -14.19 0.56 -11.27
N ALA A 151 -14.29 -0.73 -11.01
CA ALA A 151 -14.73 -1.70 -11.97
C ALA A 151 -15.80 -2.61 -11.35
N ASN A 152 -16.88 -2.84 -12.09
CA ASN A 152 -17.83 -3.90 -11.78
C ASN A 152 -17.67 -4.98 -12.86
N PRO A 153 -17.34 -6.23 -12.48
CA PRO A 153 -17.19 -7.31 -13.44
C PRO A 153 -18.51 -7.76 -14.09
N GLY A 154 -19.65 -7.28 -13.60
CA GLY A 154 -20.99 -7.64 -14.05
C GLY A 154 -21.42 -9.02 -13.57
N LEU A 155 -22.60 -9.43 -14.04
CA LEU A 155 -23.12 -10.78 -13.86
C LEU A 155 -22.54 -11.75 -14.92
N VAL A 156 -22.90 -13.03 -14.82
CA VAL A 156 -22.53 -14.07 -15.79
C VAL A 156 -22.77 -13.60 -17.24
N GLY A 157 -21.74 -13.69 -18.08
CA GLY A 157 -21.78 -13.20 -19.47
C GLY A 157 -21.38 -11.72 -19.65
N GLY A 158 -20.98 -11.03 -18.58
CA GLY A 158 -20.51 -9.64 -18.62
C GLY A 158 -21.61 -8.59 -18.71
N LEU A 159 -22.87 -8.99 -18.50
CA LEU A 159 -24.01 -8.08 -18.44
C LEU A 159 -23.90 -7.20 -17.18
N GLY A 160 -23.95 -5.88 -17.37
CA GLY A 160 -23.79 -4.90 -16.30
C GLY A 160 -22.34 -4.62 -15.90
N GLY A 161 -21.36 -5.13 -16.65
CA GLY A 161 -19.96 -4.79 -16.41
C GLY A 161 -19.69 -3.32 -16.70
N SER A 162 -18.93 -2.66 -15.83
CA SER A 162 -18.60 -1.23 -15.96
C SER A 162 -17.17 -0.96 -15.49
N CYS A 163 -16.60 0.13 -16.01
CA CYS A 163 -15.34 0.66 -15.53
C CYS A 163 -15.38 2.20 -15.56
N THR A 164 -14.96 2.83 -14.48
CA THR A 164 -14.89 4.29 -14.35
C THR A 164 -13.64 4.72 -13.59
N ASN A 165 -12.99 5.78 -14.07
CA ASN A 165 -11.85 6.39 -13.37
C ASN A 165 -12.37 7.15 -12.14
N ILE A 166 -11.77 6.95 -10.96
CA ILE A 166 -12.25 7.53 -9.70
C ILE A 166 -11.20 8.33 -8.92
N GLY A 167 -9.97 8.45 -9.43
CA GLY A 167 -8.92 9.31 -8.87
C GLY A 167 -7.62 8.57 -8.67
#